data_AF-A0A3C1Y7G2-F1
#
_entry.id   AF-A0A3C1Y7G2-F1
#
_cell.length_a   1.000
_cell.length_b   1.000
_cell.length_c   1.000
_cell.angle_alpha   90.00
_cell.angle_beta   90.00
_cell.angle_gamma   90.00
#
_symmetry.space_group_name_H-M   'P 1'
#
loop_
_entity.id
_entity.type
_entity.pdbx_description
1 polymer ?
#
loop_
_entity_poly.entity_id
_entity_poly.type
_entity_poly.pdbx_seq_one_letter_code
_entity_poly.pdbx_strand_id
1 'polypeptide(L)'
;MEYAKNRLRMLLGAAVVLSAGQIAMASPDAGPDKASTADPSAAMQVPPGYTGIGPVVQGSVLFDNIPAKSRKFLQKNCDGHAIVKCEKQFASGDYEISLADGIDMEFDAKGNMTEIEAPDGYSLSPQLLRAVVPGKLYRLLEHNGFEQSVEAVHRDRAGYRLAISDPVFDTVCYDSSGVLTLVVDK
;
A
#
# COMPACT_ATOMS: atom_id res chain seq x y z
N MET A 1 12.08 10.16 -40.60
CA MET A 1 12.63 8.83 -40.85
C MET A 1 11.81 7.84 -40.04
N GLU A 2 10.84 7.19 -40.71
CA GLU A 2 10.07 6.08 -40.18
C GLU A 2 10.98 4.87 -39.99
N TYR A 3 10.80 4.15 -38.88
CA TYR A 3 11.17 2.75 -38.80
C TYR A 3 10.01 1.97 -38.19
N ALA A 4 9.30 1.28 -39.08
CA ALA A 4 8.26 0.33 -38.77
C ALA A 4 8.84 -1.10 -38.67
N LYS A 5 8.02 -2.00 -38.07
CA LYS A 5 8.10 -3.48 -38.07
C LYS A 5 9.19 -4.11 -37.18
N ASN A 6 8.99 -5.27 -36.53
CA ASN A 6 7.98 -6.31 -36.73
C ASN A 6 7.82 -7.20 -35.49
N ARG A 7 6.74 -7.99 -35.53
CA ARG A 7 6.20 -8.92 -34.53
C ARG A 7 7.00 -10.23 -34.42
N LEU A 8 7.00 -10.84 -33.23
CA LEU A 8 7.34 -12.25 -33.05
C LEU A 8 6.18 -13.00 -32.38
N ARG A 9 5.48 -13.82 -33.17
CA ARG A 9 4.62 -14.92 -32.71
C ARG A 9 5.31 -16.20 -33.16
N MET A 10 5.56 -17.12 -32.24
CA MET A 10 5.80 -18.53 -32.55
C MET A 10 4.64 -19.35 -31.98
N LEU A 11 3.98 -20.06 -32.89
CA LEU A 11 3.10 -21.20 -32.65
C LEU A 11 3.88 -22.46 -33.03
N LEU A 12 3.64 -23.57 -32.32
CA LEU A 12 3.15 -24.87 -32.82
C LEU A 12 3.73 -26.09 -32.10
N GLY A 13 2.84 -27.06 -31.85
CA GLY A 13 3.11 -28.47 -31.56
C GLY A 13 2.20 -29.00 -30.43
N ALA A 14 0.89 -29.27 -30.63
CA ALA A 14 0.28 -30.50 -31.22
C ALA A 14 0.49 -31.74 -30.31
N ALA A 15 -0.45 -32.65 -30.00
CA ALA A 15 -1.82 -32.91 -30.46
C ALA A 15 -2.55 -33.88 -29.49
N VAL A 16 -3.88 -33.71 -29.37
CA VAL A 16 -4.99 -34.69 -29.47
C VAL A 16 -4.85 -36.13 -28.92
N VAL A 17 -5.80 -36.57 -28.06
CA VAL A 17 -6.68 -37.74 -28.31
C VAL A 17 -8.06 -37.52 -27.66
N LEU A 18 -9.10 -37.64 -28.48
CA LEU A 18 -10.53 -37.74 -28.15
C LEU A 18 -10.92 -39.20 -27.99
N SER A 19 -11.82 -39.52 -27.06
CA SER A 19 -12.71 -40.68 -27.18
C SER A 19 -13.99 -40.52 -26.34
N ALA A 20 -15.11 -40.78 -27.00
CA ALA A 20 -16.49 -40.61 -26.57
C ALA A 20 -17.11 -41.91 -26.02
N GLY A 21 -18.28 -41.81 -25.37
CA GLY A 21 -19.27 -42.91 -25.30
C GLY A 21 -19.82 -43.24 -23.91
N GLN A 22 -21.15 -43.37 -23.82
CA GLN A 22 -22.03 -43.37 -22.64
C GLN A 22 -22.30 -44.78 -22.02
N ILE A 23 -22.91 -44.86 -20.82
CA ILE A 23 -24.22 -45.49 -20.47
C ILE A 23 -24.30 -45.91 -18.96
N ALA A 24 -25.23 -45.25 -18.27
CA ALA A 24 -26.20 -45.59 -17.19
C ALA A 24 -26.12 -46.82 -16.23
N MET A 25 -26.59 -46.53 -15.00
CA MET A 25 -27.29 -47.34 -13.96
C MET A 25 -26.50 -48.24 -12.97
N ALA A 26 -26.45 -47.84 -11.69
CA ALA A 26 -27.09 -48.51 -10.54
C ALA A 26 -26.49 -48.03 -9.18
N SER A 27 -27.34 -47.47 -8.30
CA SER A 27 -27.14 -47.37 -6.83
C SER A 27 -27.25 -48.77 -6.18
N PRO A 28 -26.83 -49.04 -4.90
CA PRO A 28 -26.96 -48.13 -3.75
C PRO A 28 -25.87 -48.16 -2.64
N ASP A 29 -26.00 -47.15 -1.77
CA ASP A 29 -25.71 -47.11 -0.33
C ASP A 29 -24.27 -47.29 0.21
N ALA A 30 -23.64 -46.17 0.56
CA ALA A 30 -22.79 -46.04 1.76
C ALA A 30 -22.51 -44.55 2.08
N GLY A 31 -23.12 -44.04 3.16
CA GLY A 31 -22.56 -43.07 4.12
C GLY A 31 -22.12 -41.66 3.66
N PRO A 32 -22.58 -40.57 4.32
CA PRO A 32 -22.15 -39.22 3.99
C PRO A 32 -20.85 -38.86 4.71
N ASP A 33 -19.70 -39.00 4.07
CA ASP A 33 -18.45 -38.44 4.58
C ASP A 33 -18.31 -36.96 4.19
N LYS A 34 -18.93 -36.17 5.08
CA LYS A 34 -18.65 -34.78 5.48
C LYS A 34 -17.74 -33.93 4.57
N ALA A 35 -18.39 -32.89 4.05
CA ALA A 35 -17.81 -31.59 3.78
C ALA A 35 -16.76 -31.19 4.84
N SER A 36 -15.58 -30.79 4.38
CA SER A 36 -14.59 -30.09 5.18
C SER A 36 -15.14 -28.70 5.52
N THR A 37 -15.93 -28.65 6.59
CA THR A 37 -16.24 -27.42 7.32
C THR A 37 -14.98 -27.03 8.07
N ALA A 38 -14.39 -25.89 7.70
CA ALA A 38 -13.41 -25.22 8.54
C ALA A 38 -14.02 -25.00 9.93
N ASP A 39 -13.37 -25.54 10.96
CA ASP A 39 -13.76 -25.40 12.35
C ASP A 39 -13.84 -23.91 12.76
N PRO A 40 -14.99 -23.42 13.29
CA PRO A 40 -15.07 -22.11 13.90
C PRO A 40 -14.77 -22.24 15.39
N SER A 41 -13.55 -22.61 15.78
CA SER A 41 -13.18 -22.59 17.20
C SER A 41 -11.67 -22.66 17.45
N ALA A 42 -10.96 -21.62 17.01
CA ALA A 42 -9.71 -21.26 17.68
C ALA A 42 -10.01 -20.10 18.64
N ALA A 43 -10.74 -20.41 19.72
CA ALA A 43 -10.85 -19.48 20.84
C ALA A 43 -9.44 -19.28 21.40
N MET A 44 -8.94 -18.05 21.27
CA MET A 44 -7.67 -17.58 21.80
C MET A 44 -7.60 -17.90 23.30
N GLN A 45 -6.79 -18.89 23.68
CA GLN A 45 -6.61 -19.26 25.09
C GLN A 45 -5.79 -18.18 25.78
N VAL A 46 -6.47 -17.24 26.45
CA VAL A 46 -5.83 -16.25 27.32
C VAL A 46 -5.30 -16.95 28.58
N PRO A 47 -4.00 -16.80 28.94
CA PRO A 47 -3.44 -17.40 30.14
C PRO A 47 -4.16 -16.93 31.41
N PRO A 48 -4.37 -17.82 32.40
CA PRO A 48 -5.03 -17.46 33.66
C PRO A 48 -4.16 -16.44 34.42
N GLY A 49 -4.69 -15.22 34.58
CA GLY A 49 -3.99 -14.08 35.17
C GLY A 49 -3.97 -12.83 34.29
N TYR A 50 -4.37 -12.94 33.02
CA TYR A 50 -4.56 -11.79 32.14
C TYR A 50 -5.94 -11.18 32.35
N THR A 51 -6.08 -10.22 33.27
CA THR A 51 -7.20 -9.26 33.23
C THR A 51 -6.89 -8.28 32.09
N GLY A 52 -7.18 -8.69 30.86
CA GLY A 52 -6.72 -8.11 29.58
C GLY A 52 -7.18 -6.68 29.30
N ILE A 53 -6.84 -5.75 30.17
CA ILE A 53 -7.11 -4.32 30.06
C ILE A 53 -5.76 -3.61 29.97
N GLY A 54 -4.97 -3.96 28.95
CA GLY A 54 -4.01 -3.01 28.39
C GLY A 54 -4.77 -2.08 27.45
N PRO A 55 -4.46 -0.78 27.38
CA PRO A 55 -5.13 0.10 26.43
C PRO A 55 -4.92 -0.44 25.01
N VAL A 56 -6.00 -0.61 24.26
CA VAL A 56 -5.93 -0.89 22.83
C VAL A 56 -5.34 0.34 22.14
N VAL A 57 -4.11 0.23 21.64
CA VAL A 57 -3.40 1.36 21.01
C VAL A 57 -3.85 1.52 19.55
N GLN A 58 -4.09 0.43 18.84
CA GLN A 58 -4.40 0.40 17.41
C GLN A 58 -5.37 -0.74 17.08
N GLY A 59 -6.19 -0.57 16.06
CA GLY A 59 -7.12 -1.60 15.60
C GLY A 59 -7.42 -1.50 14.11
N SER A 60 -7.65 -2.64 13.48
CA SER A 60 -8.00 -2.71 12.06
C SER A 60 -9.37 -2.11 11.79
N VAL A 61 -9.48 -1.33 10.72
CA VAL A 61 -10.71 -0.65 10.31
C VAL A 61 -11.02 -0.92 8.84
N LEU A 62 -12.31 -0.95 8.50
CA LEU A 62 -12.72 -1.03 7.10
C LEU A 62 -12.42 0.28 6.36
N PHE A 63 -12.15 0.20 5.06
CA PHE A 63 -11.92 1.36 4.20
C PHE A 63 -13.05 2.40 4.29
N ASP A 64 -14.30 1.99 4.46
CA ASP A 64 -15.43 2.93 4.61
C ASP A 64 -15.38 3.79 5.88
N ASN A 65 -14.67 3.33 6.91
CA ASN A 65 -14.54 4.03 8.19
C ASN A 65 -13.39 5.05 8.21
N ILE A 66 -12.56 5.13 7.17
CA ILE A 66 -11.52 6.16 7.08
C ILE A 66 -12.12 7.50 6.63
N PRO A 67 -11.47 8.64 6.92
CA PRO A 67 -11.95 9.96 6.54
C PRO A 67 -12.23 10.08 5.04
N ALA A 68 -13.30 10.78 4.67
CA ALA A 68 -13.69 10.96 3.27
C ALA A 68 -12.60 11.63 2.41
N LYS A 69 -11.74 12.45 3.03
CA LYS A 69 -10.60 13.09 2.36
C LYS A 69 -9.53 12.06 1.97
N SER A 70 -9.17 11.15 2.87
CA SER A 70 -8.23 10.05 2.61
C SER A 70 -8.77 9.13 1.52
N ARG A 71 -10.06 8.75 1.58
CA ARG A 71 -10.70 7.94 0.53
C ARG A 71 -10.60 8.57 -0.85
N LYS A 72 -10.89 9.87 -0.96
CA LYS A 72 -10.78 10.61 -2.23
C LYS A 72 -9.35 10.67 -2.75
N PHE A 73 -8.36 10.78 -1.84
CA PHE A 73 -6.95 10.76 -2.22
C PHE A 73 -6.54 9.38 -2.76
N LEU A 74 -6.93 8.31 -2.07
CA LEU A 74 -6.63 6.94 -2.47
C LEU A 74 -7.31 6.57 -3.79
N GLN A 75 -8.57 6.94 -3.98
CA GLN A 75 -9.23 6.79 -5.28
C GLN A 75 -8.43 7.54 -6.34
N LYS A 76 -8.25 8.86 -6.21
CA LYS A 76 -7.61 9.67 -7.25
C LYS A 76 -6.19 9.27 -7.63
N ASN A 77 -5.36 8.91 -6.65
CA ASN A 77 -3.92 8.69 -6.87
C ASN A 77 -3.51 7.21 -6.86
N CYS A 78 -4.32 6.34 -6.26
CA CYS A 78 -4.03 4.91 -6.11
C CYS A 78 -5.10 4.05 -6.78
N ASP A 79 -5.88 4.59 -7.73
CA ASP A 79 -6.86 3.83 -8.52
C ASP A 79 -6.18 2.61 -9.15
N GLY A 80 -6.51 1.41 -8.65
CA GLY A 80 -5.95 0.12 -9.08
C GLY A 80 -4.99 -0.56 -8.09
N HIS A 81 -4.55 0.12 -7.04
CA HIS A 81 -3.68 -0.45 -6.01
C HIS A 81 -4.58 -1.05 -4.92
N ALA A 82 -4.41 -2.34 -4.64
CA ALA A 82 -5.22 -3.01 -3.62
C ALA A 82 -4.78 -2.55 -2.22
N ILE A 83 -5.73 -2.19 -1.37
CA ILE A 83 -5.42 -1.86 0.03
C ILE A 83 -5.32 -3.17 0.81
N VAL A 84 -4.16 -3.44 1.40
CA VAL A 84 -3.91 -4.68 2.16
C VAL A 84 -4.18 -4.51 3.64
N LYS A 85 -4.03 -3.29 4.16
CA LYS A 85 -4.13 -2.99 5.58
C LYS A 85 -4.70 -1.60 5.79
N CYS A 86 -5.65 -1.49 6.72
CA CYS A 86 -6.21 -0.24 7.22
C CYS A 86 -6.29 -0.34 8.73
N GLU A 87 -5.57 0.50 9.44
CA GLU A 87 -5.58 0.55 10.89
C GLU A 87 -5.84 1.95 11.39
N LYS A 88 -6.40 2.02 12.59
CA LYS A 88 -6.66 3.26 13.30
C LYS A 88 -5.94 3.21 14.63
N GLN A 89 -5.13 4.22 14.89
CA GLN A 89 -4.54 4.44 16.19
C GLN A 89 -5.56 5.15 17.09
N PHE A 90 -5.95 4.52 18.19
CA PHE A 90 -7.01 5.05 19.07
C PHE A 90 -6.51 6.18 19.97
N ALA A 91 -5.20 6.26 20.23
CA ALA A 91 -4.59 7.28 21.08
C ALA A 91 -4.56 8.66 20.41
N SER A 92 -4.10 8.72 19.16
CA SER A 92 -4.00 9.95 18.37
C SER A 92 -5.19 10.16 17.44
N GLY A 93 -5.85 9.08 17.01
CA GLY A 93 -6.92 9.10 16.02
C GLY A 93 -6.43 8.98 14.59
N ASP A 94 -5.13 8.72 14.39
CA ASP A 94 -4.50 8.60 13.08
C ASP A 94 -4.86 7.28 12.41
N TYR A 95 -4.73 7.26 11.09
CA TYR A 95 -5.05 6.12 10.24
C TYR A 95 -3.81 5.73 9.44
N GLU A 96 -3.44 4.46 9.54
CA GLU A 96 -2.35 3.85 8.79
C GLU A 96 -2.94 2.98 7.68
N ILE A 97 -2.46 3.15 6.46
CA ILE A 97 -2.97 2.47 5.27
C ILE A 97 -1.80 1.92 4.47
N SER A 98 -1.77 0.60 4.30
CA SER A 98 -0.76 -0.08 3.50
C SER A 98 -1.38 -0.54 2.18
N LEU A 99 -0.69 -0.24 1.08
CA LEU A 99 -1.04 -0.69 -0.26
C LEU A 99 -0.33 -2.01 -0.60
N ALA A 100 -0.91 -2.78 -1.52
CA ALA A 100 -0.34 -4.05 -2.00
C ALA A 100 0.99 -3.87 -2.72
N ASP A 101 1.23 -2.68 -3.28
CA ASP A 101 2.51 -2.30 -3.89
C ASP A 101 3.60 -2.03 -2.85
N GLY A 102 3.29 -2.12 -1.55
CA GLY A 102 4.23 -1.91 -0.45
C GLY A 102 4.40 -0.45 -0.03
N ILE A 103 3.56 0.45 -0.54
CA ILE A 103 3.53 1.86 -0.11
C ILE A 103 2.69 1.98 1.15
N ASP A 104 3.26 2.61 2.18
CA ASP A 104 2.60 2.91 3.43
C ASP A 104 2.22 4.40 3.51
N MET A 105 1.05 4.70 4.04
CA MET A 105 0.53 6.05 4.17
C MET A 105 -0.10 6.26 5.54
N GLU A 106 0.16 7.42 6.13
CA GLU A 106 -0.45 7.84 7.38
C GLU A 106 -1.31 9.09 7.17
N PHE A 107 -2.49 9.09 7.79
CA PHE A 107 -3.44 10.19 7.77
C PHE A 107 -3.85 10.59 9.18
N ASP A 108 -3.94 11.90 9.42
CA ASP A 108 -4.48 12.42 10.67
C ASP A 108 -5.97 12.08 10.83
N ALA A 109 -6.50 12.26 12.04
CA ALA A 109 -7.93 12.08 12.33
C ALA A 109 -8.89 12.84 11.37
N LYS A 110 -8.45 13.95 10.76
CA LYS A 110 -9.22 14.74 9.77
C LYS A 110 -9.05 14.25 8.32
N GLY A 111 -8.17 13.28 8.07
CA GLY A 111 -7.87 12.74 6.75
C GLY A 111 -6.88 13.56 5.93
N ASN A 112 -6.03 14.35 6.58
CA ASN A 112 -4.86 14.95 5.96
C ASN A 112 -3.71 13.97 6.05
N MET A 113 -3.03 13.72 4.94
CA MET A 113 -1.84 12.90 4.93
C MET A 113 -0.72 13.57 5.74
N THR A 114 -0.16 12.82 6.67
CA THR A 114 1.00 13.17 7.50
C THR A 114 2.24 12.52 6.93
N GLU A 115 2.15 11.28 6.48
CA GLU A 115 3.29 10.53 5.97
C GLU A 115 2.95 9.68 4.76
N ILE A 116 3.94 9.47 3.92
CA ILE A 116 3.93 8.50 2.84
C ILE A 116 5.32 7.94 2.65
N GLU A 117 5.43 6.62 2.54
CA GLU A 117 6.69 5.89 2.43
C GLU A 117 6.60 4.86 1.29
N ALA A 118 7.60 4.85 0.43
CA ALA A 118 7.79 3.85 -0.60
C ALA A 118 8.43 2.59 0.01
N PRO A 119 8.19 1.40 -0.58
CA PRO A 119 8.86 0.19 -0.13
C PRO A 119 10.38 0.29 -0.31
N ASP A 120 11.11 -0.49 0.49
CA ASP A 120 12.57 -0.51 0.49
C ASP A 120 13.18 -0.63 -0.92
N GLY A 121 14.07 0.30 -1.26
CA GLY A 121 14.76 0.33 -2.56
C GLY A 121 13.92 0.84 -3.73
N TYR A 122 12.72 1.36 -3.45
CA TYR A 122 11.88 2.05 -4.42
C TYR A 122 11.69 3.51 -4.00
N SER A 123 11.29 4.34 -4.97
CA SER A 123 11.00 5.75 -4.74
C SER A 123 9.56 6.06 -5.16
N LEU A 124 9.00 7.10 -4.56
CA LEU A 124 7.65 7.55 -4.85
C LEU A 124 7.54 8.02 -6.30
N SER A 125 6.46 7.64 -6.98
CA SER A 125 6.21 8.11 -8.34
C SER A 125 6.05 9.64 -8.37
N PRO A 126 6.51 10.34 -9.43
CA PRO A 126 6.35 11.79 -9.53
C PRO A 126 4.90 12.28 -9.44
N GLN A 127 3.96 11.47 -9.93
CA GLN A 127 2.53 11.76 -9.85
C GLN A 127 2.05 11.79 -8.39
N LEU A 128 2.49 10.81 -7.60
CA LEU A 128 2.14 10.72 -6.19
C LEU A 128 2.82 11.82 -5.38
N LEU A 129 4.11 12.05 -5.64
CA LEU A 129 4.87 13.12 -5.03
C LEU A 129 4.20 14.49 -5.26
N ARG A 130 3.79 14.79 -6.50
CA ARG A 130 3.06 16.03 -6.84
C ARG A 130 1.71 16.16 -6.14
N ALA A 131 1.07 15.06 -5.74
CA ALA A 131 -0.18 15.07 -4.99
C ALA A 131 0.03 15.27 -3.47
N VAL A 132 1.18 14.84 -2.95
CA VAL A 132 1.56 14.92 -1.54
C VAL A 132 2.15 16.29 -1.21
N VAL A 133 3.10 16.77 -2.02
CA VAL A 133 3.86 17.99 -1.74
C VAL A 133 3.28 19.22 -2.45
N PRO A 134 3.46 20.43 -1.88
CA PRO A 134 3.10 21.67 -2.56
C PRO A 134 3.87 21.85 -3.87
N GLY A 135 3.24 22.45 -4.89
CA GLY A 135 3.87 22.61 -6.21
C GLY A 135 5.17 23.42 -6.22
N LYS A 136 5.38 24.32 -5.24
CA LYS A 136 6.67 25.02 -5.07
C LYS A 136 7.77 24.06 -4.64
N LEU A 137 7.48 23.18 -3.67
CA LEU A 137 8.41 22.18 -3.17
C LEU A 137 8.74 21.17 -4.26
N TYR A 138 7.74 20.69 -4.99
CA TYR A 138 7.93 19.77 -6.12
C TYR A 138 8.91 20.34 -7.17
N ARG A 139 8.77 21.62 -7.55
CA ARG A 139 9.71 22.27 -8.49
C ARG A 139 11.15 22.33 -7.97
N LEU A 140 11.34 22.45 -6.67
CA LEU A 140 12.68 22.44 -6.07
C LEU A 140 13.29 21.04 -6.11
N LEU A 141 12.48 20.00 -5.88
CA LEU A 141 12.91 18.61 -6.02
C LEU A 141 13.30 18.32 -7.47
N GLU A 142 12.52 18.76 -8.46
CA GLU A 142 12.86 18.65 -9.88
C GLU A 142 14.17 19.38 -10.21
N HIS A 143 14.33 20.63 -9.77
CA HIS A 143 15.52 21.42 -10.06
C HIS A 143 16.80 20.84 -9.42
N ASN A 144 16.66 20.21 -8.25
CA ASN A 144 17.78 19.56 -7.56
C ASN A 144 18.01 18.11 -8.03
N GLY A 145 17.15 17.56 -8.87
CA GLY A 145 17.25 16.18 -9.35
C GLY A 145 16.78 15.11 -8.36
N PHE A 146 16.05 15.48 -7.31
CA PHE A 146 15.56 14.55 -6.28
C PHE A 146 14.20 13.93 -6.60
N GLU A 147 13.51 14.34 -7.67
CA GLU A 147 12.16 13.87 -8.05
C GLU A 147 12.01 12.34 -8.01
N GLN A 148 13.04 11.60 -8.42
CA GLN A 148 13.02 10.14 -8.55
C GLN A 148 13.75 9.42 -7.41
N SER A 149 14.22 10.16 -6.40
CA SER A 149 15.00 9.65 -5.28
C SER A 149 14.27 9.78 -3.94
N VAL A 150 13.06 10.33 -3.92
CA VAL A 150 12.29 10.46 -2.68
C VAL A 150 11.70 9.11 -2.28
N GLU A 151 12.10 8.59 -1.13
CA GLU A 151 11.58 7.35 -0.56
C GLU A 151 10.38 7.65 0.35
N ALA A 152 10.50 8.65 1.21
CA ALA A 152 9.44 9.02 2.14
C ALA A 152 9.24 10.54 2.20
N VAL A 153 8.00 10.96 2.50
CA VAL A 153 7.65 12.34 2.76
C VAL A 153 6.84 12.42 4.05
N HIS A 154 7.41 13.04 5.06
CA HIS A 154 6.76 13.34 6.32
C HIS A 154 6.40 14.83 6.40
N ARG A 155 5.17 15.12 6.77
CA ARG A 155 4.60 16.48 6.85
C ARG A 155 4.21 16.80 8.28
N ASP A 156 4.82 17.85 8.80
CA ASP A 156 4.57 18.37 10.13
C ASP A 156 4.02 19.80 10.09
N ARG A 157 3.75 20.31 11.30
CA ARG A 157 3.54 21.75 11.51
C ARG A 157 4.76 22.60 11.12
N ALA A 158 5.97 22.05 11.23
CA ALA A 158 7.21 22.77 10.91
C ALA A 158 7.48 22.86 9.39
N GLY A 159 7.01 21.89 8.62
CA GLY A 159 7.29 21.80 7.19
C GLY A 159 7.25 20.36 6.69
N TYR A 160 8.18 20.02 5.81
CA TYR A 160 8.28 18.72 5.14
C TYR A 160 9.66 18.14 5.39
N ARG A 161 9.73 16.85 5.74
CA ARG A 161 10.96 16.06 5.75
C ARG A 161 10.86 15.04 4.65
N LEU A 162 11.93 14.89 3.88
CA LEU A 162 12.00 13.93 2.80
C LEU A 162 13.17 12.99 3.05
N ALA A 163 12.92 11.69 3.04
CA ALA A 163 13.96 10.68 3.01
C ALA A 163 14.38 10.48 1.54
N ILE A 164 15.68 10.50 1.29
CA ILE A 164 16.24 10.47 -0.07
C ILE A 164 17.15 9.25 -0.23
N SER A 165 16.91 8.48 -1.29
CA SER A 165 17.76 7.39 -1.75
C SER A 165 18.96 7.92 -2.52
N ASP A 166 19.86 8.64 -1.83
CA ASP A 166 21.11 9.15 -2.41
C ASP A 166 22.32 8.64 -1.61
N PRO A 167 23.49 8.39 -2.24
CA PRO A 167 24.69 8.01 -1.51
C PRO A 167 25.24 9.09 -0.57
N VAL A 168 24.92 10.36 -0.81
CA VAL A 168 25.43 11.50 -0.02
C VAL A 168 24.44 11.89 1.07
N PHE A 169 23.16 12.02 0.70
CA PHE A 169 22.13 12.54 1.58
C PHE A 169 21.19 11.45 2.06
N ASP A 170 20.82 11.52 3.32
CA ASP A 170 19.81 10.64 3.93
C ASP A 170 18.45 11.35 4.01
N THR A 171 18.45 12.57 4.56
CA THR A 171 17.22 13.31 4.84
C THR A 171 17.38 14.79 4.48
N VAL A 172 16.34 15.35 3.85
CA VAL A 172 16.26 16.75 3.47
C VAL A 172 15.00 17.39 4.06
N CYS A 173 15.15 18.46 4.84
CA CYS A 173 14.03 19.16 5.48
C CYS A 173 13.75 20.52 4.84
N TYR A 174 12.50 20.77 4.52
CA TYR A 174 11.99 22.03 4.02
C TYR A 174 11.01 22.64 5.01
N ASP A 175 10.99 23.96 5.12
CA ASP A 175 9.96 24.65 5.89
C ASP A 175 8.60 24.60 5.17
N SER A 176 7.56 25.11 5.83
CA SER A 176 6.22 25.25 5.24
C SER A 176 6.16 26.18 4.01
N SER A 177 7.16 27.03 3.79
CA SER A 177 7.26 27.94 2.64
C SER A 177 7.96 27.30 1.42
N GLY A 178 8.60 26.15 1.62
CA GLY A 178 9.39 25.41 0.64
C GLY A 178 10.87 25.76 0.64
N VAL A 179 11.39 26.47 1.64
CA VAL A 179 12.81 26.78 1.77
C VAL A 179 13.53 25.60 2.43
N LEU A 180 14.67 25.20 1.88
CA LEU A 180 15.53 24.17 2.45
C LEU A 180 16.11 24.66 3.78
N THR A 181 15.93 23.87 4.84
CA THR A 181 16.35 24.24 6.21
C THR A 181 17.43 23.33 6.78
N LEU A 182 17.40 22.05 6.43
CA LEU A 182 18.34 21.06 6.93
C LEU A 182 18.61 20.03 5.86
N VAL A 183 19.86 19.61 5.78
CA VAL A 183 20.30 18.43 5.03
C VAL A 183 21.07 17.58 6.01
N VAL A 184 20.76 16.29 6.04
CA VAL A 184 21.44 15.29 6.85
C VAL A 184 22.21 14.39 5.89
N ASP A 185 23.54 14.42 6.01
CA ASP A 185 24.45 13.54 5.28
C ASP A 185 24.54 12.16 5.97
N LYS A 186 24.95 11.15 5.20
CA LYS A 186 25.16 9.77 5.67
C LYS A 186 26.46 9.57 6.45
#